data_AF-G4HNU0-F1
#
_entry.id   AF-G4HNU0-F1
#
_cell.length_a   1.000
_cell.length_b   1.000
_cell.length_c   1.000
_cell.angle_alpha   90.00
_cell.angle_beta   90.00
_cell.angle_gamma   90.00
#
_symmetry.space_group_name_H-M   'P 1'
#
loop_
_entity.id
_entity.type
_entity.pdbx_description
1 polymer ?
#
loop_
_entity_poly.entity_id
_entity_poly.type
_entity_poly.pdbx_seq_one_letter_code
_entity_poly.pdbx_strand_id
1 'polypeptide(L)'
;MNREELMVYCQLVKRGKPAAVIPLQERHLEEALEIVESTEGLSTHTDTLSEGWISFWVYQYPHVLEVIRNAPQAPKTAYEHWILGKLFGYDETAIQDFIKSNLI
;
A
#
# COMPACT_ATOMS: atom_id res chain seq x y z
N MET A 1 -7.90 8.62 -13.37
CA MET A 1 -7.64 7.39 -12.57
C MET A 1 -8.31 6.22 -13.26
N ASN A 2 -7.73 5.01 -13.24
CA ASN A 2 -8.42 3.81 -13.74
C ASN A 2 -9.28 3.20 -12.62
N ARG A 3 -10.60 3.36 -12.71
CA ARG A 3 -11.56 2.87 -11.72
C ARG A 3 -11.50 1.35 -11.53
N GLU A 4 -11.36 0.61 -12.63
CA GLU A 4 -11.30 -0.86 -12.60
C GLU A 4 -10.07 -1.33 -11.82
N GLU A 5 -8.95 -0.64 -11.99
CA GLU A 5 -7.71 -0.94 -11.28
C GLU A 5 -7.84 -0.74 -9.77
N LEU A 6 -8.42 0.39 -9.32
CA LEU A 6 -8.67 0.63 -7.89
C LEU A 6 -9.60 -0.45 -7.30
N MET A 7 -10.65 -0.85 -8.03
CA MET A 7 -11.53 -1.94 -7.60
C MET A 7 -10.77 -3.27 -7.43
N VAL A 8 -9.83 -3.59 -8.33
CA VAL A 8 -8.97 -4.77 -8.20
C VAL A 8 -8.14 -4.68 -6.92
N TYR A 9 -7.51 -3.53 -6.64
CA TYR A 9 -6.74 -3.36 -5.40
C TYR A 9 -7.59 -3.51 -4.14
N CYS A 10 -8.80 -2.94 -4.11
CA CYS A 10 -9.74 -3.14 -3.01
C CYS A 10 -10.06 -4.63 -2.79
N GLN A 11 -10.30 -5.38 -3.86
CA GLN A 11 -10.55 -6.83 -3.77
C GLN A 11 -9.33 -7.61 -3.29
N LEU A 12 -8.12 -7.25 -3.71
CA LEU A 12 -6.88 -7.87 -3.22
C LEU A 12 -6.70 -7.65 -1.73
N VAL A 13 -6.95 -6.43 -1.25
CA VAL A 13 -6.86 -6.10 0.19
C VAL A 13 -7.86 -6.92 0.99
N LYS A 14 -9.12 -6.99 0.55
CA LYS A 14 -10.15 -7.83 1.21
C LYS A 14 -9.83 -9.32 1.23
N ARG A 15 -9.00 -9.79 0.29
CA ARG A 15 -8.59 -11.20 0.18
C ARG A 15 -7.30 -11.53 0.92
N GLY A 16 -6.72 -10.56 1.64
CA GLY A 16 -5.59 -10.78 2.54
C GLY A 16 -4.31 -10.05 2.16
N LYS A 17 -4.28 -9.25 1.08
CA LYS A 17 -3.16 -8.31 0.88
C LYS A 17 -3.21 -7.23 1.98
N PRO A 18 -2.13 -6.96 2.72
CA PRO A 18 -2.23 -6.06 3.89
C PRO A 18 -2.64 -4.63 3.52
N ALA A 19 -2.03 -4.07 2.47
CA ALA A 19 -2.39 -2.78 1.92
C ALA A 19 -2.12 -2.71 0.41
N ALA A 20 -2.74 -1.74 -0.26
CA ALA A 20 -2.39 -1.31 -1.60
C ALA A 20 -2.05 0.19 -1.57
N VAL A 21 -1.06 0.60 -2.36
CA VAL A 21 -0.73 2.01 -2.60
C VAL A 21 -0.91 2.33 -4.07
N ILE A 22 -1.56 3.45 -4.37
CA ILE A 22 -1.84 3.91 -5.73
C ILE A 22 -1.45 5.37 -5.82
N PRO A 23 -0.52 5.76 -6.72
CA PRO A 23 -0.28 7.16 -6.99
C PRO A 23 -1.49 7.74 -7.73
N LEU A 24 -2.10 8.79 -7.17
CA LEU A 24 -3.12 9.57 -7.87
C LEU A 24 -2.80 11.06 -7.88
N GLN A 25 -3.37 11.77 -8.85
CA GLN A 25 -3.43 13.22 -8.79
C GLN A 25 -4.54 13.66 -7.84
N GLU A 26 -4.29 14.70 -7.05
CA GLU A 26 -5.23 15.19 -6.02
C GLU A 26 -6.66 15.41 -6.55
N ARG A 27 -6.80 15.84 -7.80
CA ARG A 27 -8.11 16.03 -8.47
C ARG A 27 -8.98 14.77 -8.58
N HIS A 28 -8.40 13.58 -8.39
CA HIS A 28 -9.11 12.30 -8.43
C HIS A 28 -9.39 11.73 -7.03
N LEU A 29 -9.05 12.45 -5.95
CA LEU A 29 -9.16 11.94 -4.59
C LEU A 29 -10.60 11.64 -4.20
N GLU A 30 -11.53 12.55 -4.50
CA GLU A 30 -12.95 12.38 -4.16
C GLU A 30 -13.54 11.13 -4.84
N GLU A 31 -13.30 10.97 -6.13
CA GLU A 31 -13.70 9.76 -6.89
C GLU A 31 -13.09 8.48 -6.29
N ALA A 32 -11.82 8.52 -5.89
CA ALA A 32 -11.15 7.37 -5.29
C ALA A 32 -11.74 6.98 -3.93
N LEU A 33 -12.09 7.98 -3.11
CA LEU A 33 -12.74 7.75 -1.81
C LEU A 33 -14.11 7.09 -1.98
N GLU A 34 -14.95 7.59 -2.89
CA GLU A 34 -16.26 6.99 -3.18
C GLU A 34 -16.15 5.52 -3.57
N ILE A 35 -15.15 5.16 -4.38
CA ILE A 35 -14.91 3.78 -4.79
C ILE A 35 -14.55 2.90 -3.59
N VAL A 36 -13.67 3.35 -2.70
CA VAL A 36 -13.28 2.57 -1.52
C VAL A 36 -14.43 2.47 -0.52
N GLU A 37 -15.18 3.56 -0.30
CA GLU A 37 -16.35 3.58 0.58
C GLU A 37 -17.45 2.62 0.09
N SER A 38 -17.62 2.49 -1.22
CA SER A 38 -18.53 1.49 -1.80
C SER A 38 -18.08 0.04 -1.56
N THR A 39 -16.83 -0.17 -1.11
CA THR A 39 -16.28 -1.48 -0.75
C THR A 39 -16.19 -1.62 0.78
N GLU A 40 -17.23 -2.18 1.39
CA GLU A 40 -17.32 -2.33 2.85
C GLU A 40 -16.08 -3.00 3.48
N GLY A 41 -15.63 -2.42 4.60
CA GLY A 41 -14.56 -2.93 5.46
C GLY A 41 -13.16 -2.45 5.09
N LEU A 42 -13.03 -1.48 4.19
CA LEU A 42 -11.75 -0.86 3.84
C LEU A 42 -11.65 0.55 4.43
N SER A 43 -10.41 1.01 4.58
CA SER A 43 -10.04 2.33 5.05
C SER A 43 -8.99 2.92 4.12
N THR A 44 -8.89 4.25 4.13
CA THR A 44 -7.96 4.98 3.27
C THR A 44 -7.02 5.86 4.07
N HIS A 45 -5.83 6.12 3.51
CA HIS A 45 -4.88 7.10 4.02
C HIS A 45 -4.18 7.76 2.83
N THR A 46 -3.77 9.02 2.98
CA THR A 46 -3.07 9.74 1.92
C THR A 46 -1.81 10.38 2.47
N ASP A 47 -0.74 10.28 1.69
CA ASP A 47 0.51 11.00 1.90
C ASP A 47 0.83 11.82 0.65
N THR A 48 1.48 12.98 0.83
CA THR A 48 2.00 13.75 -0.31
C THR A 48 3.13 12.97 -0.98
N LEU A 49 2.99 12.70 -2.28
CA LEU A 49 4.02 12.03 -3.07
C LEU A 49 4.92 13.07 -3.77
N SER A 50 4.30 14.02 -4.46
CA SER A 50 4.96 15.16 -5.10
C SER A 50 3.91 16.25 -5.39
N GLU A 51 4.29 17.36 -6.02
CA GLU A 51 3.36 18.45 -6.30
C GLU A 51 2.14 17.97 -7.11
N GLY A 52 0.95 18.08 -6.52
CA GLY A 52 -0.33 17.65 -7.12
C GLY A 52 -0.54 16.13 -7.18
N TRP A 53 0.36 15.33 -6.59
CA TRP A 53 0.28 13.87 -6.53
C TRP A 53 0.34 13.37 -5.09
N ILE A 54 -0.50 12.38 -4.80
CA ILE A 54 -0.59 11.73 -3.50
C ILE A 54 -0.44 10.22 -3.62
N SER A 55 0.08 9.60 -2.58
CA SER A 55 0.03 8.16 -2.35
C SER A 55 -1.31 7.82 -1.70
N PHE A 56 -2.21 7.20 -2.43
CA PHE A 56 -3.45 6.64 -1.89
C PHE A 56 -3.18 5.28 -1.29
N TRP A 57 -3.39 5.15 0.00
CA TRP A 57 -3.35 3.86 0.66
C TRP A 57 -4.76 3.34 0.85
N VAL A 58 -4.94 2.05 0.57
CA VAL A 58 -6.14 1.28 0.89
C VAL A 58 -5.72 0.12 1.77
N TYR A 59 -6.36 -0.03 2.93
CA TYR A 59 -6.04 -1.06 3.91
C TYR A 59 -7.30 -1.50 4.68
N GLN A 60 -7.25 -2.66 5.33
CA GLN A 60 -8.40 -3.19 6.07
C GLN A 60 -8.28 -2.98 7.59
N TYR A 61 -7.09 -3.15 8.16
CA TYR A 61 -6.91 -3.19 9.61
C TYR A 61 -6.17 -1.97 10.15
N PRO A 62 -6.60 -1.38 11.29
CA PRO A 62 -5.97 -0.18 11.84
C PRO A 62 -4.47 -0.30 12.13
N HIS A 63 -3.98 -1.46 12.55
CA HIS A 63 -2.54 -1.68 12.79
C HIS A 63 -1.71 -1.60 11.49
N VAL A 64 -2.31 -1.84 10.32
CA VAL A 64 -1.62 -1.68 9.04
C VAL A 64 -1.34 -0.21 8.76
N LEU A 65 -2.22 0.71 9.15
CA LEU A 65 -1.97 2.14 9.06
C LEU A 65 -0.74 2.56 9.89
N GLU A 66 -0.57 1.96 11.07
CA GLU A 66 0.62 2.19 11.89
C GLU A 66 1.89 1.77 11.16
N VAL A 67 1.86 0.61 10.49
CA VAL A 67 2.97 0.14 9.65
C VAL A 67 3.22 1.10 8.48
N ILE A 68 2.18 1.53 7.76
CA ILE A 68 2.30 2.48 6.63
C ILE A 68 2.99 3.77 7.07
N ARG A 69 2.55 4.36 8.18
CA ARG A 69 3.09 5.64 8.69
C ARG A 69 4.53 5.55 9.17
N ASN A 70 4.96 4.37 9.62
CA ASN A 70 6.32 4.14 10.13
C ASN A 70 7.23 3.45 9.10
N ALA A 71 6.69 3.08 7.93
CA ALA A 71 7.46 2.41 6.90
C ALA A 71 8.58 3.32 6.39
N PRO A 72 9.82 2.82 6.29
CA PRO A 72 10.93 3.62 5.80
C PRO A 72 10.73 3.91 4.30
N GLN A 73 10.91 5.17 3.92
CA GLN A 73 10.88 5.59 2.51
C GLN A 73 12.01 4.93 1.69
N ALA A 74 13.16 4.70 2.33
CA ALA A 74 14.31 4.04 1.75
C ALA A 74 14.80 2.94 2.73
N PRO A 75 14.33 1.69 2.58
CA PRO A 75 14.80 0.58 3.42
C PRO A 75 16.29 0.33 3.21
N LYS A 76 17.02 0.07 4.30
CA LYS A 76 18.47 -0.16 4.32
C LYS A 76 18.85 -1.45 5.03
N THR A 77 17.99 -1.96 5.90
CA THR A 77 18.24 -3.16 6.69
C THR A 77 17.32 -4.30 6.25
N ALA A 78 17.73 -5.55 6.52
CA ALA A 78 16.91 -6.73 6.23
C ALA A 78 15.53 -6.64 6.89
N TYR A 79 15.46 -6.09 8.11
CA TYR A 79 14.23 -5.84 8.84
C TYR A 79 13.28 -4.87 8.12
N GLU A 80 13.81 -3.74 7.64
CA GLU A 80 13.03 -2.74 6.91
C GLU A 80 12.51 -3.28 5.57
N HIS A 81 13.35 -4.01 4.83
CA HIS A 81 12.94 -4.69 3.61
C HIS A 81 11.90 -5.77 3.88
N TRP A 82 12.02 -6.50 5.00
CA TRP A 82 11.04 -7.49 5.40
C TRP A 82 9.68 -6.84 5.68
N ILE A 83 9.62 -5.78 6.48
CA ILE A 83 8.37 -5.05 6.75
C ILE A 83 7.69 -4.59 5.47
N LEU A 84 8.44 -3.93 4.57
CA LEU A 84 7.89 -3.48 3.30
C LEU A 84 7.41 -4.65 2.45
N GLY A 85 8.19 -5.73 2.38
CA GLY A 85 7.80 -6.96 1.70
C GLY A 85 6.46 -7.49 2.20
N LYS A 86 6.28 -7.62 3.51
CA LYS A 86 5.01 -8.05 4.10
C LYS A 86 3.89 -7.06 3.81
N LEU A 87 4.13 -5.75 3.94
CA LEU A 87 3.14 -4.71 3.66
C LEU A 87 2.61 -4.79 2.22
N PHE A 88 3.48 -5.07 1.25
CA PHE A 88 3.13 -5.23 -0.16
C PHE A 88 2.60 -6.62 -0.53
N GLY A 89 2.55 -7.56 0.43
CA GLY A 89 1.99 -8.90 0.24
C GLY A 89 2.94 -9.91 -0.39
N TYR A 90 4.26 -9.68 -0.34
CA TYR A 90 5.24 -10.67 -0.75
C TYR A 90 5.34 -11.82 0.25
N ASP A 91 5.56 -13.03 -0.27
CA ASP A 91 5.83 -14.19 0.58
C ASP A 91 7.25 -14.18 1.15
N GLU A 92 7.49 -15.06 2.13
CA GLU A 92 8.75 -15.11 2.85
C GLU A 92 9.93 -15.49 1.95
N THR A 93 9.70 -16.33 0.94
CA THR A 93 10.73 -16.79 0.01
C THR A 93 11.18 -15.63 -0.88
N ALA A 94 10.23 -14.87 -1.44
CA ALA A 94 10.54 -13.71 -2.28
C ALA A 94 11.31 -12.63 -1.50
N ILE A 95 10.92 -12.38 -0.24
CA ILE A 95 11.62 -11.44 0.63
C ILE A 95 13.04 -11.92 0.93
N GLN A 96 13.20 -13.19 1.28
CA GLN A 96 14.50 -13.81 1.55
C GLN A 96 15.44 -13.73 0.34
N ASP A 97 14.93 -14.06 -0.85
CA ASP A 97 15.71 -14.03 -2.09
C ASP A 97 16.16 -12.62 -2.43
N PHE A 98 15.30 -11.62 -2.21
CA PHE A 98 15.67 -10.21 -2.37
C PHE A 98 16.78 -9.80 -1.41
N ILE A 99 16.64 -10.11 -0.11
CA ILE A 99 17.60 -9.73 0.93
C ILE A 99 18.98 -10.37 0.65
N LYS A 100 19.01 -11.65 0.29
CA LYS A 100 20.25 -12.37 -0.05
C LYS A 100 20.94 -11.86 -1.32
N SER A 101 20.19 -11.35 -2.28
CA SER A 101 20.77 -10.95 -3.56
C SER A 101 21.29 -9.51 -3.57
N ASN A 102 20.77 -8.66 -2.68
CA ASN A 102 20.99 -7.21 -2.75
C ASN A 102 21.57 -6.60 -1.47
N LEU A 103 21.53 -7.30 -0.33
CA LEU A 103 21.86 -6.71 0.97
C LEU A 103 22.97 -7.44 1.73
N ILE A 104 23.09 -8.76 1.56
CA ILE A 104 24.03 -9.64 2.29
C ILE A 104 24.89 -10.41 1.29
#